data_AF-A0A6I9M874-F1
#
_entry.id   AF-A0A6I9M874-F1
#
_cell.length_a   1.000
_cell.length_b   1.000
_cell.length_c   1.000
_cell.angle_alpha   90.00
_cell.angle_beta   90.00
_cell.angle_gamma   90.00
#
_symmetry.space_group_name_H-M   'P 1'
#
loop_
_entity.id
_entity.type
_entity.pdbx_description
1 polymer ?
#
loop_
_entity_poly.entity_id
_entity_poly.type
_entity_poly.pdbx_seq_one_letter_code
_entity_poly.pdbx_strand_id
1 'polypeptide(L)'
;MSYEELQRDLKGSMQKVCQFLGKYLTPEQLDSAAQNLSFSVMKENSMSNSIMLRNPKDGTVSNIPLLRKGICGDWKNLFTVAQSEAFDRVYQEKMSKLDPGLFPWSARC
;
A
#
# COMPACT_ATOMS: atom_id res chain seq x y z
N MET A 1 2.56 1.40 11.29
CA MET A 1 1.50 1.44 10.28
C MET A 1 2.11 1.04 8.95
N SER A 2 1.78 -0.16 8.47
CA SER A 2 2.20 -0.67 7.16
C SER A 2 1.03 -0.69 6.16
N TYR A 3 1.34 -0.98 4.89
CA TYR A 3 0.33 -1.16 3.86
C TYR A 3 -0.62 -2.34 4.13
N GLU A 4 -0.08 -3.44 4.65
CA GLU A 4 -0.82 -4.66 5.03
C GLU A 4 -1.78 -4.39 6.19
N GLU A 5 -1.40 -3.53 7.15
CA GLU A 5 -2.32 -3.11 8.21
C GLU A 5 -3.50 -2.31 7.65
N LEU A 6 -3.24 -1.40 6.69
CA LEU A 6 -4.29 -0.63 6.01
C LEU A 6 -5.24 -1.54 5.21
N GLN A 7 -4.68 -2.55 4.53
CA GLN A 7 -5.47 -3.53 3.78
C GLN A 7 -6.28 -4.46 4.68
N ARG A 8 -5.74 -4.86 5.83
CA ARG A 8 -6.41 -5.76 6.77
C ARG A 8 -7.53 -5.06 7.55
N ASP A 9 -7.28 -3.85 8.03
CA ASP A 9 -8.24 -3.05 8.79
C ASP A 9 -8.03 -1.56 8.52
N LEU A 10 -8.72 -1.07 7.48
CA LEU A 10 -8.66 0.33 7.08
C LEU A 10 -9.23 1.24 8.16
N LYS A 11 -10.38 0.89 8.76
CA LYS A 11 -11.05 1.74 9.76
C LYS A 11 -10.22 1.87 11.03
N GLY A 12 -9.70 0.75 11.56
CA GLY A 12 -8.83 0.79 12.74
C GLY A 12 -7.50 1.52 12.45
N SER A 13 -6.95 1.36 11.25
CA SER A 13 -5.76 2.13 10.83
C SER A 13 -6.05 3.63 10.73
N MET A 14 -7.21 4.02 10.18
CA MET A 14 -7.63 5.42 10.14
C MET A 14 -7.82 6.00 11.54
N GLN A 15 -8.42 5.25 12.47
CA GLN A 15 -8.54 5.67 13.87
C GLN A 15 -7.17 5.93 14.50
N LYS A 16 -6.17 5.08 14.24
CA LYS A 16 -4.78 5.31 14.68
C LYS A 16 -4.20 6.61 14.09
N VAL A 17 -4.43 6.89 12.80
CA VAL A 17 -4.00 8.16 12.17
C VAL A 17 -4.71 9.36 12.80
N CYS A 18 -6.03 9.27 12.99
CA CYS A 18 -6.82 10.33 13.62
C CYS A 18 -6.33 10.63 15.04
N GLN A 19 -6.12 9.59 15.85
CA GLN A 19 -5.58 9.72 17.20
C GLN A 19 -4.19 10.38 17.19
N PHE A 20 -3.30 9.96 16.29
CA PHE A 20 -1.98 10.56 16.13
C PHE A 20 -2.06 12.06 15.78
N LEU A 21 -3.02 12.45 14.95
CA LEU A 21 -3.25 13.86 14.57
C LEU A 21 -4.08 14.64 15.61
N GLY A 22 -4.48 14.03 16.73
CA GLY A 22 -5.35 14.65 17.73
C GLY A 22 -6.75 14.97 17.20
N LYS A 23 -7.24 14.18 16.24
CA LYS A 23 -8.56 14.31 15.62
C LYS A 23 -9.45 13.13 16.02
N TYR A 24 -10.76 13.39 16.07
CA TYR A 24 -11.78 12.38 16.28
C TYR A 24 -12.79 12.47 15.15
N LEU A 25 -13.13 11.33 14.57
CA LEU A 25 -14.17 11.20 13.57
C LEU A 25 -15.36 10.47 14.18
N THR A 26 -16.57 10.89 13.82
CA THR A 26 -17.77 10.09 14.15
C THR A 26 -17.75 8.78 13.35
N PRO A 27 -18.52 7.75 13.79
CA PRO A 27 -18.64 6.50 13.02
C PRO A 27 -19.03 6.74 11.56
N GLU A 28 -19.94 7.69 11.30
CA GLU A 28 -20.42 8.03 9.96
C GLU A 28 -19.32 8.70 9.10
N GLN A 29 -18.51 9.57 9.71
CA GLN A 29 -17.36 10.19 9.04
C GLN A 29 -16.28 9.16 8.71
N LEU A 30 -16.04 8.21 9.63
CA LEU A 30 -15.09 7.12 9.44
C LEU A 30 -15.54 6.20 8.29
N ASP A 31 -16.82 5.87 8.23
CA ASP A 31 -17.41 5.03 7.19
C ASP A 31 -17.36 5.72 5.82
N SER A 32 -17.75 6.99 5.76
CA SER A 32 -17.66 7.80 4.54
C SER A 32 -16.22 7.92 4.03
N ALA A 33 -15.27 8.17 4.94
CA ALA A 33 -13.87 8.25 4.55
C ALA A 33 -13.31 6.88 4.12
N ALA A 34 -13.66 5.79 4.79
CA ALA A 34 -13.25 4.44 4.38
C ALA A 34 -13.76 4.07 2.98
N GLN A 35 -14.99 4.47 2.63
CA GLN A 35 -15.54 4.27 1.29
C GLN A 35 -14.75 5.05 0.22
N ASN A 36 -14.44 6.33 0.49
CA ASN A 36 -13.69 7.19 -0.42
C ASN A 36 -12.23 6.72 -0.61
N LEU A 37 -11.67 6.03 0.39
CA LEU A 37 -10.32 5.46 0.35
C LEU A 37 -10.26 4.05 -0.23
N SER A 38 -11.40 3.46 -0.62
CA SER A 38 -11.40 2.15 -1.25
C SER A 38 -10.65 2.19 -2.59
N PHE A 39 -9.96 1.09 -2.92
CA PHE A 39 -9.12 1.04 -4.11
C PHE A 39 -9.89 1.32 -5.40
N SER A 40 -11.12 0.82 -5.53
CA SER A 40 -11.98 1.09 -6.68
C SER A 40 -12.28 2.58 -6.83
N VAL A 41 -12.71 3.23 -5.74
CA VAL A 41 -13.05 4.66 -5.75
C VAL A 41 -11.81 5.51 -6.06
N MET A 42 -10.67 5.22 -5.44
CA MET A 42 -9.42 5.94 -5.71
C MET A 42 -8.92 5.73 -7.15
N LYS A 43 -9.14 4.54 -7.74
CA LYS A 43 -8.76 4.22 -9.11
C LYS A 43 -9.62 4.92 -10.15
N GLU A 44 -10.88 5.20 -9.84
CA GLU A 44 -11.79 5.96 -10.71
C GLU A 44 -11.64 7.48 -10.55
N ASN A 45 -11.12 7.94 -9.41
CA ASN A 45 -10.91 9.36 -9.15
C ASN A 45 -9.73 9.92 -9.97
N SER A 46 -10.05 10.79 -10.94
CA SER A 46 -9.09 11.46 -11.84
C SER A 46 -8.05 12.31 -11.12
N MET A 47 -8.33 12.76 -9.89
CA MET A 47 -7.39 13.52 -9.07
C MET A 47 -6.35 12.65 -8.37
N SER A 48 -6.54 11.32 -8.31
CA SER A 48 -5.65 10.39 -7.60
C SER A 48 -5.13 9.22 -8.42
N ASN A 49 -5.70 8.93 -9.59
CA ASN A 49 -5.44 7.69 -10.32
C ASN A 49 -4.28 7.73 -11.32
N SER A 50 -3.73 8.92 -11.63
CA SER A 50 -2.70 9.09 -12.65
C SER A 50 -1.68 10.16 -12.30
N ILE A 51 -0.49 10.05 -12.90
CA ILE A 51 0.55 11.07 -12.84
C ILE A 51 0.83 11.62 -14.23
N MET A 52 1.01 12.93 -14.30
CA MET A 52 1.43 13.64 -15.51
C MET A 52 2.95 13.56 -15.63
N LEU A 53 3.43 12.91 -16.69
CA LEU A 53 4.84 12.81 -17.03
C LEU A 53 5.10 13.60 -18.31
N ARG A 54 5.96 14.61 -18.19
CA ARG A 54 6.46 15.38 -19.32
C ARG A 54 7.70 14.69 -19.87
N ASN A 55 7.68 14.33 -21.15
CA ASN A 55 8.84 13.85 -21.86
C ASN A 55 9.86 14.99 -22.00
N PRO A 56 11.10 14.83 -21.51
CA PRO A 56 12.12 15.87 -21.61
C PRO A 56 12.57 16.18 -23.04
N LYS A 57 12.36 15.25 -23.99
CA LYS A 57 12.90 15.38 -25.36
C LYS A 57 12.00 16.18 -26.31
N ASP A 58 10.69 15.98 -26.23
CA ASP A 58 9.70 16.59 -27.14
C ASP A 58 8.63 17.40 -26.41
N GLY A 59 8.69 17.47 -25.07
CA GLY A 59 7.76 18.22 -24.24
C GLY A 59 6.36 17.61 -24.14
N THR A 60 6.11 16.44 -24.74
CA THR A 60 4.81 15.75 -24.70
C THR A 60 4.44 15.39 -23.27
N VAL A 61 3.16 15.56 -22.93
CA VAL A 61 2.63 15.21 -21.61
C VAL A 61 1.84 13.92 -21.75
N SER A 62 2.24 12.91 -20.99
CA SER A 62 1.57 11.62 -20.92
C SER A 62 0.95 11.43 -19.54
N ASN A 63 -0.24 10.84 -19.51
CA ASN A 63 -0.92 10.48 -18.28
C ASN A 63 -0.71 8.99 -18.03
N ILE A 64 0.02 8.65 -16.96
CA ILE A 64 0.34 7.26 -16.63
C ILE A 64 -0.55 6.81 -15.47
N PRO A 65 -1.32 5.71 -15.63
CA PRO A 65 -2.08 5.12 -14.53
C PRO A 65 -1.17 4.68 -13.39
N LEU A 66 -1.44 5.13 -12.17
CA LEU A 66 -0.63 4.83 -10.98
C LEU A 66 -1.18 3.61 -10.20
N LEU A 67 -2.49 3.43 -10.19
CA LEU A 67 -3.17 2.42 -9.37
C LEU A 67 -3.38 1.10 -10.13
N ARG A 68 -2.44 0.16 -9.96
CA ARG A 68 -2.42 -1.13 -10.67
C ARG A 68 -3.43 -2.15 -10.13
N LYS A 69 -3.10 -2.85 -9.02
CA LYS A 69 -3.93 -3.92 -8.42
C LYS A 69 -4.43 -3.63 -7.01
N GLY A 70 -3.67 -2.90 -6.18
CA GLY A 70 -4.10 -2.56 -4.83
C GLY A 70 -4.28 -3.74 -3.88
N ILE A 71 -3.44 -4.78 -4.00
CA ILE A 71 -3.53 -6.01 -3.19
C ILE A 71 -2.18 -6.35 -2.55
N CYS A 72 -2.23 -6.99 -1.37
CA CYS A 72 -1.07 -7.61 -0.75
C CYS A 72 -0.74 -8.96 -1.40
N GLY A 73 0.55 -9.32 -1.44
CA GLY A 73 0.97 -10.67 -1.85
C GLY A 73 1.05 -10.93 -3.36
N ASP A 74 0.84 -9.92 -4.22
CA ASP A 74 0.92 -10.11 -5.69
C ASP A 74 2.32 -10.54 -6.18
N TRP A 75 3.35 -10.38 -5.36
CA TRP A 75 4.70 -10.89 -5.65
C TRP A 75 4.71 -12.41 -5.88
N LYS A 76 3.81 -13.16 -5.25
CA LYS A 76 3.66 -14.61 -5.46
C LYS A 76 3.25 -14.98 -6.88
N ASN A 77 2.63 -14.06 -7.62
CA ASN A 77 2.27 -14.24 -9.02
C ASN A 77 3.41 -13.87 -9.99
N LEU A 78 4.50 -13.30 -9.49
CA LEU A 78 5.61 -12.80 -10.30
C LEU A 78 6.89 -13.60 -10.08
N PHE A 79 7.15 -14.03 -8.84
CA PHE A 79 8.37 -14.72 -8.47
C PHE A 79 8.26 -16.20 -8.83
N THR A 80 9.32 -16.73 -9.45
CA THR A 80 9.53 -18.19 -9.46
C THR A 80 9.95 -18.66 -8.07
N VAL A 81 9.82 -19.97 -7.80
CA VAL A 81 10.27 -20.57 -6.54
C VAL A 81 11.73 -20.23 -6.25
N ALA A 82 12.62 -20.40 -7.24
CA ALA A 82 14.04 -20.09 -7.09
C ALA A 82 14.31 -18.60 -6.78
N GLN A 83 13.54 -17.68 -7.39
CA GLN A 83 13.65 -16.25 -7.08
C GLN A 83 13.15 -15.92 -5.68
N SER A 84 12.07 -16.57 -5.22
CA SER A 84 11.55 -16.41 -3.87
C SER A 84 12.57 -16.87 -2.84
N GLU A 85 13.15 -18.06 -3.00
CA GLU A 85 14.18 -18.58 -2.09
C GLU A 85 15.46 -17.74 -2.08
N ALA A 86 15.85 -17.18 -3.23
CA ALA A 86 16.95 -16.24 -3.31
C ALA A 86 16.64 -14.94 -2.54
N PHE A 87 15.44 -14.40 -2.70
CA PHE A 87 14.99 -13.21 -1.98
C PHE A 87 14.92 -13.45 -0.47
N ASP A 88 14.36 -14.59 -0.05
CA ASP A 88 14.21 -14.94 1.37
C ASP A 88 15.56 -14.98 2.07
N ARG A 89 16.59 -15.58 1.45
CA ARG A 89 17.96 -15.59 2.00
C ARG A 89 18.51 -14.18 2.24
N VAL A 90 18.39 -13.31 1.25
CA VAL A 90 18.85 -11.92 1.35
C VAL A 90 18.03 -11.16 2.40
N TYR A 91 16.72 -11.34 2.42
CA TYR A 91 15.83 -10.69 3.38
C TYR A 91 16.18 -11.08 4.82
N GLN A 92 16.37 -12.37 5.10
CA GLN A 92 16.77 -12.85 6.44
C GLN A 92 18.12 -12.26 6.88
N GLU A 93 19.11 -12.20 5.98
CA GLU A 93 20.41 -11.59 6.28
C GLU A 93 20.24 -10.10 6.64
N LYS A 94 19.55 -9.34 5.78
CA LYS A 94 19.43 -7.88 5.91
C LYS A 94 18.53 -7.44 7.07
N MET A 95 17.50 -8.21 7.38
CA MET A 95 16.52 -7.87 8.41
C MET A 95 16.82 -8.53 9.77
N SER A 96 17.89 -9.33 9.88
CA SER A 96 18.27 -10.09 11.10
C SER A 96 18.40 -9.27 12.39
N LYS A 97 18.68 -7.97 12.28
CA LYS A 97 18.85 -7.07 13.44
C LYS A 97 17.58 -6.33 13.84
N LEU A 98 16.51 -6.47 13.08
CA LEU A 98 15.23 -5.83 13.35
C LEU A 98 14.33 -6.77 14.15
N ASP A 99 13.32 -6.20 14.82
CA ASP A 99 12.32 -6.98 15.53
C ASP A 99 11.60 -7.93 14.53
N PRO A 100 11.55 -9.25 14.79
CA PRO A 100 10.87 -10.22 13.93
C PRO A 100 9.38 -9.90 13.68
N GLY A 101 8.72 -9.22 14.63
CA GLY A 101 7.33 -8.78 14.55
C GLY A 101 7.13 -7.40 13.90
N LEU A 102 8.21 -6.72 13.49
CA LEU A 102 8.15 -5.38 12.89
C LEU A 102 7.34 -5.37 11.59
N PHE A 103 7.44 -6.45 10.82
CA PHE A 103 6.80 -6.56 9.52
C PHE A 103 5.62 -7.52 9.59
N PRO A 104 4.37 -7.07 9.40
CA PRO A 104 3.20 -7.94 9.51
C PRO A 104 3.16 -9.07 8.46
N TRP A 105 3.97 -8.98 7.40
CA TRP A 105 4.12 -10.03 6.38
C TRP A 105 5.26 -11.01 6.65
N SER A 106 6.12 -10.78 7.65
CA SER A 106 7.22 -11.71 8.02
C SER A 106 6.74 -12.86 8.91
N ALA A 107 5.58 -12.73 9.54
CA ALA A 107 4.91 -13.84 10.20
C ALA A 107 4.53 -14.85 9.12
N ARG A 108 5.33 -15.91 8.99
CA ARG A 108 5.13 -16.98 8.02
C ARG A 108 3.69 -17.50 8.14
N CYS A 109 2.91 -17.34 7.07
CA CYS A 109 1.87 -18.30 6.74
C CYS A 109 2.53 -19.65 6.45
#